data_AF-A0A9E3RW93-F1
#
_entry.id   AF-A0A9E3RW93-F1
#
_cell.length_a   1.000
_cell.length_b   1.000
_cell.length_c   1.000
_cell.angle_alpha   90.00
_cell.angle_beta   90.00
_cell.angle_gamma   90.00
#
_symmetry.space_group_name_H-M   'P 1'
#
loop_
_entity.id
_entity.type
_entity.pdbx_description
1 polymer ?
#
loop_
_entity_poly.entity_id
_entity_poly.type
_entity_poly.pdbx_seq_one_letter_code
_entity_poly.pdbx_strand_id
1 'polypeptide(L)'
;MTCSFSPPVRTLMGPGPSDVHPRVLGAMARPTIGHLDPEFIRMMDEVKSLLQYAFQTKNEVTFPVSAPGSAGMECCFVNLVEPGDKVIVCQNGVFGGRMKENVERCGGTAIMVLDDWGKAVDPGKVEAALKANPDAKIVAFVHAETSTGAQSDAKTLVTLAHAHNCLTIVDTVTSLGGTPVKVDEWGIDAIYSGTQKCLSCPPGLSPVSFNERAA
;
A
#
# COMPACT_ATOMS: atom_id res chain seq x y z
N MET A 1 -28.05 -33.49 8.45
CA MET A 1 -27.19 -33.28 7.28
C MET A 1 -26.89 -31.79 7.20
N THR A 2 -25.63 -31.39 7.23
CA THR A 2 -25.22 -30.02 6.91
C THR A 2 -25.04 -29.94 5.41
N CYS A 3 -25.75 -29.03 4.73
CA CYS A 3 -25.48 -28.72 3.34
C CYS A 3 -24.18 -27.91 3.25
N SER A 4 -23.34 -28.21 2.26
CA SER A 4 -22.17 -27.39 1.95
C SER A 4 -22.62 -25.95 1.64
N PHE A 5 -21.94 -24.98 2.24
CA PHE A 5 -22.21 -23.58 1.94
C PHE A 5 -21.83 -23.27 0.49
N SER A 6 -22.79 -22.78 -0.28
CA SER A 6 -22.57 -22.26 -1.63
C SER A 6 -22.89 -20.77 -1.62
N PRO A 7 -21.90 -19.87 -1.78
CA PRO A 7 -22.16 -18.44 -1.74
C PRO A 7 -23.07 -18.05 -2.91
N PRO A 8 -24.04 -17.16 -2.69
CA PRO A 8 -24.89 -16.71 -3.78
C PRO A 8 -24.08 -15.81 -4.72
N VAL A 9 -24.40 -15.86 -6.02
CA VAL A 9 -23.77 -14.97 -7.00
C VAL A 9 -24.20 -13.52 -6.74
N ARG A 10 -23.23 -12.62 -6.70
CA ARG A 10 -23.40 -11.18 -6.51
C ARG A 10 -22.53 -10.44 -7.50
N THR A 11 -22.95 -9.23 -7.82
CA THR A 11 -22.14 -8.26 -8.58
C THR A 11 -21.62 -7.24 -7.57
N LEU A 12 -20.31 -7.25 -7.33
CA LEU A 12 -19.70 -6.45 -6.27
C LEU A 12 -19.29 -5.06 -6.78
N MET A 13 -20.20 -4.08 -6.62
CA MET A 13 -20.00 -2.68 -7.01
C MET A 13 -19.65 -1.75 -5.83
N GLY A 14 -19.32 -2.34 -4.68
CA GLY A 14 -18.89 -1.60 -3.49
C GLY A 14 -17.40 -1.24 -3.54
N PRO A 15 -16.88 -0.60 -2.47
CA PRO A 15 -15.47 -0.22 -2.38
C PRO A 15 -14.51 -1.40 -2.26
N GLY A 16 -15.00 -2.63 -2.03
CA GLY A 16 -14.22 -3.85 -1.96
C GLY A 16 -14.86 -4.91 -1.04
N PRO A 17 -14.56 -6.21 -1.24
CA PRO A 17 -13.75 -6.75 -2.34
C PRO A 17 -14.44 -6.58 -3.70
N SER A 18 -13.65 -6.51 -4.77
CA SER A 18 -14.15 -6.55 -6.15
C SER A 18 -14.46 -8.00 -6.58
N ASP A 19 -15.20 -8.15 -7.68
CA ASP A 19 -15.38 -9.46 -8.31
C ASP A 19 -14.01 -10.03 -8.71
N VAL A 20 -13.78 -11.29 -8.37
CA VAL A 20 -12.53 -12.00 -8.65
C VAL A 20 -12.65 -12.66 -10.03
N HIS A 21 -11.68 -12.40 -10.90
CA HIS A 21 -11.70 -12.96 -12.25
C HIS A 21 -11.72 -14.51 -12.21
N PRO A 22 -12.56 -15.21 -13.00
CA PRO A 22 -12.67 -16.68 -12.96
C PRO A 22 -11.34 -17.45 -13.12
N ARG A 23 -10.44 -16.96 -13.99
CA ARG A 23 -9.06 -17.47 -14.11
C ARG A 23 -8.27 -17.48 -12.79
N VAL A 24 -8.46 -16.48 -11.92
CA VAL A 24 -7.79 -16.40 -10.61
C VAL A 24 -8.39 -17.43 -9.66
N LEU A 25 -9.72 -17.54 -9.60
CA LEU A 25 -10.40 -18.58 -8.80
C LEU A 25 -9.97 -19.99 -9.24
N GLY A 26 -9.88 -20.23 -10.55
CA GLY A 26 -9.38 -21.49 -11.10
C GLY A 26 -7.92 -21.76 -10.77
N ALA A 27 -7.08 -20.73 -10.68
CA ALA A 27 -5.68 -20.87 -10.27
C ALA A 27 -5.56 -21.26 -8.79
N MET A 28 -6.43 -20.73 -7.92
CA MET A 28 -6.42 -21.07 -6.49
C MET A 28 -6.87 -22.50 -6.17
N ALA A 29 -7.57 -23.16 -7.09
CA ALA A 29 -7.98 -24.55 -6.93
C ALA A 29 -6.88 -25.57 -7.34
N ARG A 30 -5.72 -25.10 -7.79
CA ARG A 30 -4.61 -25.97 -8.20
C ARG A 30 -3.94 -26.64 -6.98
N PRO A 31 -3.35 -27.85 -7.15
CA PRO A 31 -2.66 -28.53 -6.07
C PRO A 31 -1.50 -27.71 -5.49
N THR A 32 -1.23 -27.89 -4.20
CA THR A 32 -0.03 -27.34 -3.56
C THR A 32 1.20 -28.17 -3.93
N ILE A 33 2.35 -27.51 -3.98
CA ILE A 33 3.68 -28.12 -4.13
C ILE A 33 4.54 -27.76 -2.91
N GLY A 34 5.68 -28.42 -2.73
CA GLY A 34 6.57 -28.16 -1.59
C GLY A 34 7.13 -26.73 -1.60
N HIS A 35 7.32 -26.12 -0.43
CA HIS A 35 7.83 -24.74 -0.32
C HIS A 35 9.30 -24.57 -0.77
N LEU A 36 10.05 -25.67 -0.90
CA LEU A 36 11.40 -25.70 -1.46
C LEU A 36 11.44 -26.36 -2.84
N ASP A 37 10.28 -26.67 -3.43
CA ASP A 37 10.20 -27.23 -4.77
C ASP A 37 10.76 -26.20 -5.79
N PRO A 38 11.64 -26.60 -6.73
CA PRO A 38 12.17 -25.68 -7.73
C PRO A 38 11.10 -24.93 -8.52
N GLU A 39 9.94 -25.54 -8.79
CA GLU A 39 8.83 -24.86 -9.47
C GLU A 39 8.15 -23.81 -8.58
N PHE A 40 8.15 -24.01 -7.26
CA PHE A 40 7.66 -22.99 -6.32
C PHE A 40 8.58 -21.77 -6.32
N ILE A 41 9.90 -21.99 -6.30
CA ILE A 41 10.90 -20.91 -6.36
C ILE A 41 10.78 -20.14 -7.68
N ARG A 42 10.70 -20.85 -8.81
CA ARG A 42 10.51 -20.24 -10.14
C ARG A 42 9.24 -19.38 -10.18
N MET A 43 8.14 -19.87 -9.59
CA MET A 43 6.88 -19.12 -9.50
C MET A 43 7.00 -17.88 -8.61
N MET A 44 7.73 -17.94 -7.49
CA MET A 44 7.98 -16.76 -6.65
C MET A 44 8.77 -15.68 -7.41
N ASP A 45 9.79 -16.05 -8.18
CA ASP A 45 10.56 -15.11 -9.02
C ASP A 45 9.69 -14.45 -10.11
N GLU A 46 8.80 -15.24 -10.72
CA GLU A 46 7.81 -14.74 -11.68
C GLU A 46 6.84 -13.77 -11.02
N VAL A 47 6.32 -14.10 -9.82
CA VAL A 47 5.45 -13.22 -9.04
C VAL A 47 6.15 -11.90 -8.69
N LYS A 48 7.40 -11.94 -8.24
CA LYS A 48 8.21 -10.73 -8.00
C LYS A 48 8.29 -9.86 -9.25
N SER A 49 8.62 -10.45 -10.40
CA SER A 49 8.74 -9.74 -11.69
C SER A 49 7.41 -9.11 -12.12
N LEU A 50 6.29 -9.82 -11.93
CA LEU A 50 4.95 -9.32 -12.25
C LEU A 50 4.50 -8.20 -11.30
N LEU A 51 4.85 -8.28 -10.01
CA LEU A 51 4.59 -7.21 -9.06
C LEU A 51 5.43 -5.97 -9.35
N GLN A 52 6.71 -6.15 -9.70
CA GLN A 52 7.58 -5.08 -10.19
C GLN A 52 6.96 -4.38 -11.41
N TYR A 53 6.44 -5.15 -12.37
CA TYR A 53 5.67 -4.59 -13.48
C TYR A 53 4.41 -3.84 -13.01
N ALA A 54 3.60 -4.41 -12.12
CA ALA A 54 2.37 -3.76 -11.65
C ALA A 54 2.66 -2.41 -10.96
N PHE A 55 3.73 -2.34 -10.17
CA PHE A 55 4.19 -1.12 -9.50
C PHE A 55 4.99 -0.17 -10.40
N GLN A 56 5.40 -0.63 -11.59
CA GLN A 56 6.34 0.05 -12.48
C GLN A 56 7.65 0.39 -11.73
N THR A 57 8.28 -0.65 -11.17
CA THR A 57 9.53 -0.56 -10.40
C THR A 57 10.52 -1.64 -10.78
N LYS A 58 11.80 -1.40 -10.49
CA LYS A 58 12.87 -2.41 -10.49
C LYS A 58 13.37 -2.79 -9.09
N ASN A 59 12.73 -2.28 -8.03
CA ASN A 59 13.09 -2.56 -6.64
C ASN A 59 13.26 -4.06 -6.39
N GLU A 60 14.43 -4.48 -5.92
CA GLU A 60 14.71 -5.89 -5.63
C GLU A 60 13.84 -6.44 -4.50
N VAL A 61 13.54 -5.61 -3.50
CA VAL A 61 12.63 -5.94 -2.40
C VAL A 61 11.20 -5.67 -2.86
N THR A 62 10.63 -6.60 -3.64
CA THR A 62 9.24 -6.54 -4.11
C THR A 62 8.61 -7.93 -3.99
N PHE A 63 7.60 -8.05 -3.13
CA PHE A 63 7.00 -9.35 -2.82
C PHE A 63 5.57 -9.19 -2.26
N PRO A 64 4.74 -10.25 -2.28
CA PRO A 64 3.47 -10.25 -1.59
C PRO A 64 3.62 -10.72 -0.14
N VAL A 65 3.20 -9.90 0.81
CA VAL A 65 2.98 -10.32 2.20
C VAL A 65 1.75 -11.23 2.23
N SER A 66 1.87 -12.37 2.92
CA SER A 66 0.77 -13.35 3.09
C SER A 66 -0.26 -12.92 4.13
N ALA A 67 -0.85 -11.75 3.94
CA ALA A 67 -1.89 -11.18 4.79
C ALA A 67 -2.70 -10.08 4.05
N PRO A 68 -3.85 -9.62 4.56
CA PRO A 68 -4.64 -8.55 3.94
C PRO A 68 -3.87 -7.23 3.80
N GLY A 69 -4.36 -6.30 2.98
CA GLY A 69 -3.68 -5.00 2.73
C GLY A 69 -3.28 -4.20 3.98
N SER A 70 -4.01 -4.30 5.09
CA SER A 70 -3.63 -3.65 6.35
C SER A 70 -2.35 -4.22 6.98
N ALA A 71 -2.01 -5.48 6.70
CA ALA A 71 -0.73 -6.04 7.10
C ALA A 71 0.43 -5.60 6.19
N GLY A 72 0.17 -5.21 4.94
CA GLY A 72 1.16 -4.51 4.11
C GLY A 72 1.46 -3.10 4.63
N MET A 73 0.41 -2.39 5.06
CA MET A 73 0.56 -1.13 5.79
C MET A 73 1.46 -1.35 7.02
N GLU A 74 1.08 -2.26 7.92
CA GLU A 74 1.87 -2.57 9.11
C GLU A 74 3.30 -3.00 8.78
N CYS A 75 3.50 -3.82 7.75
CA CYS A 75 4.82 -4.20 7.25
C CYS A 75 5.68 -2.98 6.89
N CYS A 76 5.14 -1.99 6.18
CA CYS A 76 5.89 -0.77 5.88
C CYS A 76 6.21 0.06 7.13
N PHE A 77 5.24 0.25 8.04
CA PHE A 77 5.46 1.09 9.22
C PHE A 77 6.40 0.43 10.24
N VAL A 78 6.22 -0.85 10.56
CA VAL A 78 7.03 -1.56 11.57
C VAL A 78 8.49 -1.71 11.15
N ASN A 79 8.78 -1.75 9.84
CA ASN A 79 10.16 -1.84 9.36
C ASN A 79 10.85 -0.48 9.19
N LEU A 80 10.10 0.63 9.16
CA LEU A 80 10.67 1.96 8.87
C LEU A 80 10.59 2.97 10.02
N VAL A 81 9.64 2.80 10.94
CA VAL A 81 9.45 3.72 12.07
C VAL A 81 10.22 3.21 13.28
N GLU A 82 11.16 4.02 13.78
CA GLU A 82 11.82 3.77 15.07
C GLU A 82 11.11 4.52 16.22
N PRO A 83 11.19 4.01 17.46
CA PRO A 83 10.69 4.74 18.62
C PRO A 83 11.30 6.15 18.73
N GLY A 84 10.44 7.17 18.83
CA GLY A 84 10.84 8.58 18.87
C GLY A 84 10.83 9.29 17.51
N ASP A 85 10.72 8.58 16.40
CA ASP A 85 10.61 9.20 15.08
C ASP A 85 9.36 10.06 14.93
N LYS A 86 9.48 11.19 14.25
CA LYS A 86 8.33 11.98 13.81
C LYS A 86 7.92 11.59 12.40
N VAL A 87 6.64 11.26 12.21
CA VAL A 87 6.08 10.88 10.92
C VAL A 87 4.97 11.86 10.56
N ILE A 88 5.11 12.55 9.42
CA ILE A 88 4.02 13.35 8.87
C ILE A 88 2.98 12.39 8.26
N VAL A 89 1.77 12.38 8.80
CA VAL A 89 0.68 11.51 8.33
C VAL A 89 -0.43 12.36 7.73
N CYS A 90 -0.69 12.16 6.44
CA CYS A 90 -1.75 12.87 5.72
C CYS A 90 -3.07 12.11 5.84
N GLN A 91 -4.13 12.80 6.24
CA GLN A 91 -5.46 12.22 6.40
C GLN A 91 -6.52 13.07 5.69
N ASN A 92 -7.06 12.51 4.61
CA ASN A 92 -8.20 13.04 3.84
C ASN A 92 -9.37 12.03 3.76
N GLY A 93 -9.39 11.05 4.68
CA GLY A 93 -10.38 9.99 4.77
C GLY A 93 -10.09 9.01 5.92
N VAL A 94 -10.55 7.77 5.79
CA VAL A 94 -10.44 6.74 6.84
C VAL A 94 -9.01 6.23 7.01
N PHE A 95 -8.27 5.99 5.92
CA PHE A 95 -7.05 5.18 6.00
C PHE A 95 -5.84 5.93 6.55
N GLY A 96 -5.79 7.26 6.41
CA GLY A 96 -4.78 8.08 7.10
C GLY A 96 -4.83 7.94 8.63
N GLY A 97 -6.02 7.72 9.21
CA GLY A 97 -6.15 7.42 10.64
C GLY A 97 -5.53 6.08 11.03
N ARG A 98 -5.58 5.07 10.14
CA ARG A 98 -4.94 3.77 10.38
C ARG A 98 -3.42 3.85 10.28
N MET A 99 -2.90 4.71 9.40
CA MET A 99 -1.46 5.00 9.35
C MET A 99 -0.98 5.61 10.67
N LYS A 100 -1.73 6.60 11.20
CA LYS A 100 -1.46 7.20 12.51
C LYS A 100 -1.35 6.13 13.61
N GLU A 101 -2.31 5.21 13.69
CA GLU A 101 -2.28 4.13 14.68
C GLU A 101 -1.02 3.26 14.56
N ASN A 102 -0.54 2.98 13.36
CA ASN A 102 0.70 2.21 13.15
C ASN A 102 1.93 2.98 13.64
N VAL A 103 2.02 4.28 13.33
CA VAL A 103 3.12 5.15 13.83
C VAL A 103 3.18 5.10 15.35
N GLU A 104 2.05 5.34 16.02
CA GLU A 104 1.98 5.37 17.49
C GLU A 104 2.32 3.99 18.11
N ARG A 105 1.88 2.90 17.48
CA ARG A 105 2.23 1.53 17.93
C ARG A 105 3.71 1.19 17.80
N CYS A 106 4.39 1.76 16.80
CA CYS A 106 5.84 1.63 16.63
C CYS A 106 6.63 2.54 17.59
N GLY A 107 5.96 3.35 18.43
CA GLY A 107 6.61 4.29 19.34
C GLY A 107 6.99 5.62 18.68
N GLY A 108 6.56 5.87 17.43
CA GLY A 108 6.74 7.14 16.75
C GLY A 108 5.68 8.18 17.15
N THR A 109 5.90 9.42 16.74
CA THR A 109 4.97 10.54 16.89
C THR A 109 4.36 10.91 15.55
N ALA A 110 3.05 10.72 15.40
CA ALA A 110 2.33 11.09 14.19
C ALA A 110 2.00 12.59 14.19
N ILE A 111 2.61 13.34 13.29
CA ILE A 111 2.29 14.74 13.00
C ILE A 111 1.21 14.77 11.92
N MET A 112 -0.02 15.06 12.33
CA MET A 112 -1.18 14.96 11.44
C MET A 112 -1.31 16.17 10.51
N VAL A 113 -1.42 15.89 9.20
CA VAL A 113 -1.89 16.85 8.19
C VAL A 113 -3.32 16.47 7.82
N LEU A 114 -4.27 17.32 8.22
CA LEU A 114 -5.70 17.05 8.05
C LEU A 114 -6.28 17.84 6.88
N ASP A 115 -6.96 17.13 6.00
CA ASP A 115 -7.73 17.67 4.88
C ASP A 115 -9.20 17.25 4.97
N ASP A 116 -10.06 18.07 4.36
CA ASP A 116 -11.49 17.75 4.31
C ASP A 116 -11.71 16.44 3.55
N TRP A 117 -12.62 15.61 4.06
CA TRP A 117 -12.94 14.35 3.41
C TRP A 117 -13.50 14.59 2.00
N GLY A 118 -12.96 13.87 1.02
CA GLY A 118 -13.31 14.04 -0.39
C GLY A 118 -12.41 15.02 -1.14
N LYS A 119 -11.46 15.67 -0.46
CA LYS A 119 -10.39 16.44 -1.11
C LYS A 119 -9.11 15.62 -1.18
N ALA A 120 -8.27 15.91 -2.18
CA ALA A 120 -6.90 15.41 -2.21
C ALA A 120 -6.09 16.01 -1.05
N VAL A 121 -5.01 15.33 -0.66
CA VAL A 121 -4.03 15.90 0.29
C VAL A 121 -3.46 17.20 -0.29
N ASP A 122 -3.44 18.27 0.51
CA ASP A 122 -2.92 19.58 0.11
C ASP A 122 -1.39 19.63 0.28
N PRO A 123 -0.59 19.73 -0.82
CA PRO A 123 0.86 19.80 -0.72
C PRO A 123 1.36 20.99 0.10
N GLY A 124 0.64 22.13 0.11
CA GLY A 124 1.02 23.31 0.89
C GLY A 124 0.95 23.06 2.39
N LYS A 125 -0.06 22.29 2.85
CA LYS A 125 -0.14 21.89 4.26
C LYS A 125 0.96 20.90 4.64
N VAL A 126 1.30 19.98 3.75
CA VAL A 126 2.41 19.04 3.96
C VAL A 126 3.74 19.79 4.05
N GLU A 127 3.97 20.78 3.18
CA GLU A 127 5.18 21.61 3.22
C GLU A 127 5.26 22.42 4.52
N ALA A 128 4.15 23.00 4.97
CA ALA A 128 4.09 23.71 6.24
C ALA A 128 4.42 22.79 7.42
N ALA A 129 3.89 21.55 7.43
CA ALA A 129 4.17 20.57 8.47
C ALA A 129 5.64 20.13 8.48
N LEU A 130 6.24 19.91 7.31
CA LEU A 130 7.66 19.57 7.16
C LEU A 130 8.58 20.72 7.62
N LYS A 131 8.25 21.98 7.29
CA LYS A 131 9.00 23.15 7.78
C LYS A 131 8.91 23.31 9.29
N ALA A 132 7.75 23.02 9.88
CA ALA A 132 7.55 23.07 11.33
C ALA A 132 8.22 21.89 12.07
N ASN A 133 8.50 20.78 11.38
CA ASN A 133 9.09 19.57 11.94
C ASN A 133 10.30 19.14 11.10
N PRO A 134 11.40 19.91 11.12
CA PRO A 134 12.59 19.61 10.30
C PRO A 134 13.29 18.30 10.69
N ASP A 135 12.92 17.72 11.83
CA ASP A 135 13.38 16.41 12.32
C ASP A 135 12.46 15.24 11.93
N ALA A 136 11.40 15.48 11.15
CA ALA A 136 10.56 14.42 10.60
C ALA A 136 11.37 13.44 9.74
N LYS A 137 11.03 12.16 9.83
CA LYS A 137 11.72 11.07 9.11
C LYS A 137 10.95 10.55 7.93
N ILE A 138 9.62 10.54 8.02
CA ILE A 138 8.74 9.88 7.07
C ILE A 138 7.54 10.78 6.75
N VAL A 139 7.12 10.78 5.49
CA VAL A 139 5.81 11.28 5.05
C VAL A 139 4.97 10.09 4.59
N ALA A 140 3.80 9.90 5.20
CA ALA A 140 2.87 8.84 4.85
C ALA A 140 1.55 9.41 4.34
N PHE A 141 1.04 8.87 3.23
CA PHE A 141 -0.22 9.32 2.63
C PHE A 141 -0.90 8.23 1.81
N VAL A 142 -2.20 8.41 1.60
CA VAL A 142 -3.02 7.53 0.76
C VAL A 142 -3.09 8.09 -0.66
N HIS A 143 -2.69 7.30 -1.65
CA HIS A 143 -2.72 7.71 -3.05
C HIS A 143 -4.16 7.82 -3.56
N ALA A 144 -4.97 6.77 -3.36
CA ALA A 144 -6.40 6.78 -3.68
C ALA A 144 -7.23 6.40 -2.45
N GLU A 145 -7.83 7.41 -1.82
CA GLU A 145 -8.56 7.29 -0.57
C GLU A 145 -9.94 6.68 -0.82
N THR A 146 -10.02 5.36 -0.62
CA THR A 146 -11.21 4.55 -0.89
C THR A 146 -12.47 5.10 -0.22
N SER A 147 -12.39 5.63 1.01
CA SER A 147 -13.58 6.04 1.75
C SER A 147 -14.22 7.30 1.19
N THR A 148 -13.49 8.06 0.38
CA THR A 148 -13.96 9.35 -0.16
C THR A 148 -13.90 9.43 -1.69
N GLY A 149 -13.14 8.54 -2.34
CA GLY A 149 -12.89 8.56 -3.78
C GLY A 149 -11.84 9.60 -4.21
N ALA A 150 -11.22 10.32 -3.28
CA ALA A 150 -10.21 11.31 -3.59
C ALA A 150 -8.87 10.66 -3.99
N GLN A 151 -8.17 11.25 -4.96
CA GLN A 151 -6.83 10.84 -5.35
C GLN A 151 -5.83 11.97 -5.08
N SER A 152 -4.78 11.66 -4.33
CA SER A 152 -3.70 12.59 -3.97
C SER A 152 -2.60 12.59 -5.05
N ASP A 153 -1.89 13.71 -5.20
CA ASP A 153 -0.77 13.79 -6.14
C ASP A 153 0.50 13.17 -5.54
N ALA A 154 0.67 11.86 -5.76
CA ALA A 154 1.80 11.12 -5.21
C ALA A 154 3.16 11.68 -5.65
N LYS A 155 3.31 12.09 -6.91
CA LYS A 155 4.58 12.62 -7.42
C LYS A 155 4.99 13.90 -6.69
N THR A 156 4.04 14.82 -6.53
CA THR A 156 4.30 16.08 -5.82
C THR A 156 4.62 15.85 -4.35
N LEU A 157 3.86 14.99 -3.67
CA LEU A 157 4.06 14.70 -2.25
C LEU A 157 5.39 14.00 -1.99
N VAL A 158 5.80 13.06 -2.85
CA VAL A 158 7.10 12.38 -2.72
C VAL A 158 8.25 13.35 -2.96
N THR A 159 8.17 14.16 -4.03
CA THR A 159 9.18 15.20 -4.31
C THR A 159 9.36 16.14 -3.12
N LEU A 160 8.25 16.54 -2.50
CA LEU A 160 8.26 17.41 -1.33
C LEU A 160 8.87 16.73 -0.09
N ALA A 161 8.52 15.47 0.17
CA ALA A 161 9.11 14.69 1.27
C ALA A 161 10.63 14.57 1.11
N HIS A 162 11.10 14.27 -0.10
CA HIS A 162 12.52 14.11 -0.41
C HIS A 162 13.30 15.42 -0.29
N ALA A 163 12.69 16.56 -0.67
CA ALA A 163 13.29 17.88 -0.46
C ALA A 163 13.57 18.19 1.03
N HIS A 164 12.87 17.51 1.93
CA HIS A 164 13.06 17.57 3.39
C HIS A 164 13.76 16.33 3.96
N ASN A 165 14.42 15.53 3.12
CA ASN A 165 15.15 14.32 3.50
C ASN A 165 14.29 13.28 4.27
N CYS A 166 12.98 13.26 4.01
CA CYS A 166 12.09 12.22 4.52
C CYS A 166 12.05 11.02 3.56
N LEU A 167 11.80 9.83 4.11
CA LEU A 167 11.28 8.68 3.38
C LEU A 167 9.77 8.85 3.13
N THR A 168 9.22 8.05 2.22
CA THR A 168 7.80 8.02 1.89
C THR A 168 7.19 6.65 2.08
N ILE A 169 6.00 6.61 2.69
CA ILE A 169 5.15 5.41 2.76
C ILE A 169 3.83 5.72 2.03
N VAL A 170 3.56 5.00 0.94
CA VAL A 170 2.40 5.29 0.07
C VAL A 170 1.42 4.12 0.06
N ASP A 171 0.17 4.38 0.45
CA ASP A 171 -0.93 3.41 0.30
C ASP A 171 -1.49 3.46 -1.13
N THR A 172 -1.42 2.33 -1.82
CA THR A 172 -1.98 2.16 -3.17
C THR A 172 -2.98 1.00 -3.24
N VAL A 173 -3.64 0.64 -2.13
CA VAL A 173 -4.61 -0.46 -2.05
C VAL A 173 -5.69 -0.33 -3.12
N THR A 174 -6.21 0.87 -3.36
CA THR A 174 -7.30 1.09 -4.33
C THR A 174 -6.83 1.64 -5.68
N SER A 175 -5.57 2.09 -5.80
CA SER A 175 -5.04 2.64 -7.06
C SER A 175 -4.22 1.66 -7.90
N LEU A 176 -3.52 0.69 -7.29
CA LEU A 176 -2.65 -0.23 -8.03
C LEU A 176 -3.45 -1.06 -9.04
N GLY A 177 -3.17 -0.86 -10.34
CA GLY A 177 -3.89 -1.49 -11.46
C GLY A 177 -5.19 -0.78 -11.86
N GLY A 178 -5.64 0.24 -11.11
CA GLY A 178 -6.82 1.06 -11.41
C GLY A 178 -6.48 2.44 -11.98
N THR A 179 -5.42 3.06 -11.45
CA THR A 179 -4.86 4.33 -11.94
C THR A 179 -3.33 4.22 -12.02
N PRO A 180 -2.63 5.13 -12.72
CA PRO A 180 -1.18 5.05 -12.81
C PRO A 180 -0.53 5.00 -11.43
N VAL A 181 0.37 4.05 -11.20
CA VAL A 181 1.24 3.96 -10.03
C VAL A 181 2.64 3.74 -10.58
N LYS A 182 3.51 4.75 -10.46
CA LYS A 182 4.83 4.75 -11.08
C LYS A 182 5.93 4.88 -10.04
N VAL A 183 6.20 3.79 -9.33
CA VAL A 183 7.07 3.80 -8.15
C VAL A 183 8.45 4.38 -8.43
N ASP A 184 9.15 3.90 -9.47
CA ASP A 184 10.50 4.41 -9.79
C ASP A 184 10.47 5.84 -10.33
N GLU A 185 9.49 6.17 -11.20
CA GLU A 185 9.37 7.51 -11.78
C GLU A 185 9.10 8.58 -10.72
N TRP A 186 8.37 8.22 -9.66
CA TRP A 186 8.03 9.13 -8.58
C TRP A 186 9.00 9.07 -7.41
N GLY A 187 9.89 8.07 -7.37
CA GLY A 187 10.84 7.88 -6.28
C GLY A 187 10.21 7.39 -4.97
N ILE A 188 9.11 6.63 -5.02
CA ILE A 188 8.46 6.14 -3.79
C ILE A 188 9.40 5.20 -3.03
N ASP A 189 9.58 5.44 -1.72
CA ASP A 189 10.51 4.66 -0.90
C ASP A 189 9.93 3.35 -0.41
N ALA A 190 8.71 3.38 0.13
CA ALA A 190 7.94 2.21 0.49
C ALA A 190 6.50 2.33 0.03
N ILE A 191 5.98 1.26 -0.54
CA ILE A 191 4.63 1.20 -1.10
C ILE A 191 3.98 -0.13 -0.77
N TYR A 192 2.68 -0.08 -0.52
CA TYR A 192 1.88 -1.29 -0.33
C TYR A 192 0.52 -1.19 -1.04
N SER A 193 -0.09 -2.35 -1.26
CA SER A 193 -1.43 -2.47 -1.84
C SER A 193 -2.19 -3.66 -1.26
N GLY A 194 -3.36 -3.97 -1.82
CA GLY A 194 -4.17 -5.15 -1.48
C GLY A 194 -4.70 -5.82 -2.74
N THR A 195 -4.80 -7.15 -2.73
CA THR A 195 -5.21 -7.92 -3.90
C THR A 195 -6.68 -7.79 -4.28
N GLN A 196 -7.54 -7.39 -3.33
CA GLN A 196 -9.00 -7.42 -3.43
C GLN A 196 -9.66 -6.17 -4.03
N LYS A 197 -8.89 -5.34 -4.73
CA LYS A 197 -9.34 -4.10 -5.37
C LYS A 197 -9.17 -4.22 -6.89
N CYS A 198 -8.35 -3.35 -7.49
CA CYS A 198 -8.16 -3.33 -8.94
C CYS A 198 -7.35 -4.53 -9.45
N LEU A 199 -6.61 -5.23 -8.59
CA LEU A 199 -5.93 -6.48 -8.95
C LEU A 199 -6.88 -7.68 -9.11
N SER A 200 -8.17 -7.58 -8.71
CA SER A 200 -9.20 -8.61 -8.91
C SER A 200 -8.80 -10.01 -8.41
N CYS A 201 -8.14 -10.06 -7.25
CA CYS A 201 -7.73 -11.28 -6.56
C CYS A 201 -8.40 -11.36 -5.18
N PRO A 202 -8.59 -12.55 -4.57
CA PRO A 202 -9.21 -12.62 -3.26
C PRO A 202 -8.43 -11.85 -2.18
N PRO A 203 -9.11 -11.35 -1.14
CA PRO A 203 -8.42 -10.75 0.00
C PRO A 203 -7.53 -11.78 0.69
N GLY A 204 -6.32 -11.38 1.06
CA GLY A 204 -5.39 -12.25 1.80
C GLY A 204 -3.92 -12.08 1.41
N LEU A 205 -3.62 -11.30 0.38
CA LEU A 205 -2.25 -10.94 0.01
C LEU A 205 -2.10 -9.43 -0.08
N SER A 206 -0.92 -8.93 0.25
CA SER A 206 -0.58 -7.52 0.18
C SER A 206 0.74 -7.33 -0.56
N PRO A 207 0.72 -6.86 -1.81
CA PRO A 207 1.94 -6.48 -2.51
C PRO A 207 2.64 -5.34 -1.79
N VAL A 208 3.94 -5.49 -1.58
CA VAL A 208 4.82 -4.44 -1.03
C VAL A 208 6.06 -4.28 -1.91
N SER A 209 6.63 -3.08 -1.90
CA SER A 209 7.91 -2.79 -2.53
C SER A 209 8.67 -1.73 -1.75
N PHE A 210 10.00 -1.88 -1.67
CA PHE A 210 10.91 -0.96 -0.98
C PHE A 210 12.08 -0.62 -1.90
N ASN A 211 12.42 0.66 -2.02
CA ASN A 211 13.62 1.09 -2.74
C ASN A 211 14.88 0.95 -1.87
N GLU A 212 16.06 1.22 -2.44
CA GLU A 212 17.34 1.13 -1.73
C GLU A 212 17.47 2.06 -0.50
N ARG A 213 16.71 3.16 -0.43
CA ARG A 213 16.74 4.06 0.74
C ARG A 213 15.95 3.53 1.93
N ALA A 214 14.99 2.64 1.67
CA ALA A 214 14.10 2.05 2.65
C ALA A 214 14.37 0.55 2.89
N ALA A 215 15.38 -0.04 2.22
CA ALA A 215 15.76 -1.45 2.30
C ALA A 215 16.93 -1.68 3.26
#